data_AF-A0A7C4U549-F1
#
_entry.id   AF-A0A7C4U549-F1
#
_cell.length_a   1.000
_cell.length_b   1.000
_cell.length_c   1.000
_cell.angle_alpha   90.00
_cell.angle_beta   90.00
_cell.angle_gamma   90.00
#
_symmetry.space_group_name_H-M   'P 1'
#
loop_
_entity.id
_entity.type
_entity.pdbx_description
1 polymer ?
#
loop_
_entity_poly.entity_id
_entity_poly.type
_entity_poly.pdbx_seq_one_letter_code
_entity_poly.pdbx_strand_id
1 'polypeptide(L)'
;MKYYRLMWFRHDLPAGLSVFLVALPLCLGIALASGAPVYAGLLSGIIGGLVVSLISGSHLSVSGPAAGLTTLVAASIISLGGYPVFLLAVIVAGLFQIILGVLKAGVIANYFPSSVIKGMLAAIGILLISKQIPLALGYDQPDFWTSGFLQLFTSGKITSNFQTLNQH
;
A
#
# COMPACT_ATOMS: atom_id res chain seq x y z
N MET A 1 32.50 -10.33 7.14
CA MET A 1 31.31 -9.50 7.48
C MET A 1 31.59 -7.99 7.61
N LYS A 2 32.78 -7.52 8.04
CA LYS A 2 33.04 -6.06 8.22
C LYS A 2 33.40 -5.28 6.94
N TYR A 3 34.04 -5.93 5.96
CA TYR A 3 34.53 -5.27 4.74
C TYR A 3 33.47 -5.05 3.64
N TYR A 4 32.37 -5.82 3.64
CA TYR A 4 31.26 -5.62 2.67
C TYR A 4 30.50 -4.31 2.96
N ARG A 5 30.27 -3.95 4.23
CA ARG A 5 29.37 -2.83 4.60
C ARG A 5 29.82 -1.44 4.14
N LEU A 6 31.13 -1.19 4.00
CA LEU A 6 31.65 0.12 3.60
C LEU A 6 31.58 0.37 2.09
N MET A 7 31.71 -0.69 1.28
CA MET A 7 31.74 -0.56 -0.18
C MET A 7 30.34 -0.33 -0.77
N TRP A 8 29.32 -0.95 -0.18
CA TRP A 8 27.92 -0.82 -0.63
C TRP A 8 27.20 0.40 -0.04
N PHE A 9 27.73 1.03 1.03
CA PHE A 9 27.11 2.23 1.64
C PHE A 9 26.90 3.37 0.64
N ARG A 10 27.80 3.51 -0.34
CA ARG A 10 27.70 4.53 -1.41
C ARG A 10 26.55 4.25 -2.39
N HIS A 11 26.10 3.01 -2.49
CA HIS A 11 25.00 2.58 -3.36
C HIS A 11 23.68 2.44 -2.58
N ASP A 12 23.75 1.98 -1.31
CA ASP A 12 22.59 1.79 -0.45
C ASP A 12 21.96 3.11 -0.02
N LEU A 13 22.75 4.17 0.17
CA LEU A 13 22.24 5.48 0.56
C LEU A 13 21.36 6.13 -0.53
N PRO A 14 21.81 6.28 -1.80
CA PRO A 14 20.94 6.80 -2.85
C PRO A 14 19.76 5.87 -3.17
N ALA A 15 19.93 4.55 -3.06
CA ALA A 15 18.82 3.60 -3.24
C ALA A 15 17.78 3.67 -2.11
N GLY A 16 18.22 3.79 -0.86
CA GLY A 16 17.33 3.98 0.29
C GLY A 16 16.57 5.29 0.23
N LEU A 17 17.23 6.37 -0.23
CA LEU A 17 16.58 7.66 -0.43
C LEU A 17 15.50 7.60 -1.52
N SER A 18 15.76 6.95 -2.65
CA SER A 18 14.76 6.81 -3.72
C SER A 18 13.56 5.97 -3.28
N VAL A 19 13.79 4.87 -2.55
CA VAL A 19 12.72 4.05 -1.98
C VAL A 19 11.92 4.83 -0.95
N PHE A 20 12.56 5.62 -0.10
CA PHE A 20 11.88 6.47 0.89
C PHE A 20 10.95 7.50 0.23
N LEU A 21 11.42 8.18 -0.82
CA LEU A 21 10.63 9.17 -1.55
C LEU A 21 9.39 8.55 -2.22
N VAL A 22 9.46 7.29 -2.65
CA VAL A 22 8.30 6.55 -3.20
C VAL A 22 7.40 5.98 -2.10
N ALA A 23 7.97 5.56 -0.97
CA ALA A 23 7.23 4.95 0.13
C ALA A 23 6.36 5.97 0.91
N LEU A 24 6.82 7.21 1.06
CA LEU A 24 6.07 8.27 1.75
C LEU A 24 4.66 8.50 1.15
N PRO A 25 4.50 8.82 -0.15
CA PRO A 25 3.18 9.01 -0.74
C PRO A 25 2.33 7.73 -0.71
N LEU A 26 2.97 6.56 -0.85
CA LEU A 26 2.27 5.27 -0.76
C LEU A 26 1.66 5.05 0.64
N CYS A 27 2.40 5.31 1.71
CA CYS A 27 1.90 5.15 3.09
C CYS A 27 0.72 6.09 3.38
N LEU A 28 0.80 7.33 2.91
CA LEU A 28 -0.26 8.33 3.04
C LEU A 28 -1.50 7.92 2.25
N GLY A 29 -1.32 7.52 0.99
CA GLY A 29 -2.41 7.08 0.10
C GLY A 29 -3.13 5.84 0.62
N ILE A 30 -2.38 4.85 1.14
CA ILE A 30 -2.96 3.65 1.75
C ILE A 30 -3.76 4.01 3.00
N ALA A 31 -3.25 4.86 3.89
CA ALA A 31 -4.00 5.27 5.09
C ALA A 31 -5.31 5.98 4.73
N LEU A 32 -5.27 6.93 3.79
CA LEU A 32 -6.44 7.65 3.29
C LEU A 32 -7.47 6.70 2.68
N ALA A 33 -7.03 5.79 1.82
CA ALA A 33 -7.91 4.80 1.19
C ALA A 33 -8.48 3.77 2.19
N SER A 34 -7.83 3.59 3.34
CA SER A 34 -8.28 2.69 4.41
C SER A 34 -9.30 3.35 5.35
N GLY A 35 -9.52 4.67 5.26
CA GLY A 35 -10.29 5.44 6.23
C GLY A 35 -9.62 5.57 7.61
N ALA A 36 -8.32 5.24 7.71
CA ALA A 36 -7.54 5.37 8.93
C ALA A 36 -6.87 6.75 9.01
N PRO A 37 -6.49 7.22 10.21
CA PRO A 37 -5.75 8.46 10.35
C PRO A 37 -4.43 8.42 9.56
N VAL A 38 -4.14 9.47 8.81
CA VAL A 38 -2.98 9.54 7.90
C VAL A 38 -1.66 9.27 8.60
N TYR A 39 -1.50 9.77 9.83
CA TYR A 39 -0.30 9.54 10.64
C TYR A 39 -0.10 8.05 10.98
N ALA A 40 -1.15 7.23 11.03
CA ALA A 40 -1.04 5.82 11.34
C ALA A 40 -0.34 5.04 10.22
N GLY A 41 -0.56 5.41 8.96
CA GLY A 41 0.14 4.82 7.81
C GLY A 41 1.64 5.15 7.85
N LEU A 42 2.00 6.40 8.15
CA LEU A 42 3.39 6.81 8.32
C LEU A 42 4.07 6.06 9.47
N LEU A 43 3.43 6.02 10.65
CA LEU A 43 3.98 5.32 11.81
C LEU A 43 4.15 3.82 11.53
N SER A 44 3.18 3.18 10.88
CA SER A 44 3.28 1.78 10.49
C SER A 44 4.44 1.53 9.52
N GLY A 45 4.68 2.44 8.57
CA GLY A 45 5.82 2.34 7.65
C GLY A 45 7.16 2.52 8.34
N ILE A 46 7.30 3.51 9.21
CA ILE A 46 8.54 3.78 9.96
C ILE A 46 8.86 2.61 10.90
N ILE A 47 7.87 2.19 11.71
CA ILE A 47 8.06 1.14 12.71
C ILE A 47 8.29 -0.21 12.01
N GLY A 48 7.49 -0.54 10.99
CA GLY A 48 7.66 -1.75 10.19
C GLY A 48 9.03 -1.81 9.52
N GLY A 49 9.44 -0.72 8.86
CA GLY A 49 10.74 -0.61 8.20
C GLY A 49 11.91 -0.80 9.15
N LEU A 50 11.88 -0.18 10.34
CA LEU A 50 12.97 -0.29 11.32
C LEU A 50 12.99 -1.66 12.02
N VAL A 51 11.86 -2.09 12.57
CA VAL A 51 11.78 -3.31 13.40
C VAL A 51 11.97 -4.56 12.54
N VAL A 52 11.31 -4.64 11.37
CA VAL A 52 11.41 -5.82 10.50
C VAL A 52 12.79 -5.90 9.84
N SER A 53 13.39 -4.78 9.43
CA SER A 53 14.74 -4.79 8.84
C SER A 53 15.80 -5.33 9.82
N LEU A 54 15.68 -5.01 11.11
CA LEU A 54 16.58 -5.52 12.14
C LEU A 54 16.44 -7.03 12.41
N ILE A 55 15.21 -7.57 12.29
CA ILE A 55 14.91 -8.96 12.65
C ILE A 55 14.97 -9.91 11.44
N SER A 56 14.63 -9.45 10.23
CA SER A 56 14.37 -10.30 9.07
C SER A 56 15.63 -10.96 8.47
N GLY A 57 16.83 -10.42 8.68
CA GLY A 57 18.07 -10.94 8.09
C GLY A 57 18.16 -10.86 6.56
N SER A 58 17.21 -10.18 5.90
CA SER A 58 17.16 -10.02 4.44
C SER A 58 17.84 -8.71 4.00
N HIS A 59 18.71 -8.80 2.99
CA HIS A 59 19.49 -7.67 2.49
C HIS A 59 18.68 -6.68 1.64
N LEU A 60 17.53 -7.10 1.08
CA LEU A 60 16.74 -6.32 0.12
C LEU A 60 15.26 -6.17 0.53
N SER A 61 14.88 -6.63 1.73
CA SER A 61 13.49 -6.55 2.17
C SER A 61 13.15 -5.16 2.69
N VAL A 62 12.03 -4.62 2.20
CA VAL A 62 11.42 -3.37 2.67
C VAL A 62 10.05 -3.72 3.26
N SER A 63 9.77 -3.22 4.46
CA SER A 63 8.51 -3.46 5.16
C SER A 63 7.71 -2.17 5.28
N GLY A 64 6.40 -2.26 5.10
CA GLY A 64 5.46 -1.14 5.20
C GLY A 64 4.01 -1.58 4.98
N PRO A 65 3.06 -0.65 5.02
CA PRO A 65 1.64 -0.93 4.75
C PRO A 65 1.46 -1.51 3.34
N ALA A 66 0.80 -2.66 3.23
CA ALA A 66 0.56 -3.31 1.95
C ALA A 66 -0.74 -2.81 1.31
N ALA A 67 -0.70 -2.45 0.03
CA ALA A 67 -1.88 -1.97 -0.71
C ALA A 67 -3.05 -2.96 -0.70
N GLY A 68 -2.77 -4.27 -0.65
CA GLY A 68 -3.79 -5.31 -0.56
C GLY A 68 -4.54 -5.37 0.76
N LEU A 69 -3.98 -4.79 1.84
CA LEU A 69 -4.63 -4.76 3.15
C LEU A 69 -5.52 -3.52 3.33
N THR A 70 -5.44 -2.51 2.46
CA THR A 70 -6.22 -1.28 2.53
C THR A 70 -7.73 -1.54 2.62
N THR A 71 -8.26 -2.38 1.74
CA THR A 71 -9.69 -2.73 1.70
C THR A 71 -10.11 -3.54 2.93
N LEU A 72 -9.24 -4.45 3.39
CA LEU A 72 -9.46 -5.23 4.61
C LEU A 72 -9.54 -4.31 5.84
N VAL A 73 -8.61 -3.35 5.96
CA VAL A 73 -8.59 -2.37 7.05
C VAL A 73 -9.85 -1.51 7.04
N ALA A 74 -10.22 -0.97 5.88
CA ALA A 74 -11.46 -0.19 5.73
C ALA A 74 -12.69 -0.99 6.18
N ALA A 75 -12.84 -2.22 5.69
CA ALA A 75 -13.95 -3.09 6.06
C ALA A 75 -13.92 -3.45 7.56
N SER A 76 -12.74 -3.68 8.13
CA SER A 76 -12.58 -4.02 9.55
C SER A 76 -12.94 -2.85 10.46
N ILE A 77 -12.53 -1.62 10.13
CA ILE A 77 -12.87 -0.43 10.92
C ILE A 77 -14.39 -0.26 11.00
N ILE A 78 -15.08 -0.44 9.88
CA ILE A 78 -16.55 -0.34 9.81
C ILE A 78 -17.20 -1.49 10.59
N SER A 79 -16.74 -2.73 10.39
CA SER A 79 -17.35 -3.91 10.99
C SER A 79 -17.11 -4.03 12.49
N LEU A 80 -15.96 -3.57 13.01
CA LEU A 80 -15.59 -3.68 14.42
C LEU A 80 -16.11 -2.50 15.28
N GLY A 81 -16.81 -1.54 14.67
CA GLY A 81 -17.40 -0.40 15.38
C GLY A 81 -16.42 0.73 15.69
N GLY A 82 -15.27 0.78 15.01
CA GLY A 82 -14.37 1.93 15.06
C GLY A 82 -12.87 1.59 15.08
N TYR A 83 -12.07 2.65 14.93
CA TYR A 83 -10.62 2.57 14.86
C TYR A 83 -9.92 2.01 16.12
N PRO A 84 -10.35 2.32 17.37
CA PRO A 84 -9.71 1.76 18.55
C PRO A 84 -9.86 0.24 18.67
N VAL A 85 -11.02 -0.30 18.30
CA VAL A 85 -11.28 -1.76 18.32
C VAL A 85 -10.47 -2.45 17.23
N PHE A 86 -10.32 -1.81 16.07
CA PHE A 86 -9.41 -2.27 15.02
C PHE A 86 -7.95 -2.35 15.51
N LEU A 87 -7.44 -1.35 16.23
CA LEU A 87 -6.07 -1.39 16.76
C LEU A 87 -5.86 -2.59 17.71
N LEU A 88 -6.85 -2.90 18.56
CA LEU A 88 -6.80 -4.09 19.41
C LEU A 88 -6.73 -5.36 18.56
N ALA A 89 -7.57 -5.47 17.52
CA ALA A 89 -7.54 -6.61 16.60
C ALA A 89 -6.17 -6.75 15.90
N VAL A 90 -5.53 -5.64 15.51
CA VAL A 90 -4.17 -5.65 14.94
C VAL A 90 -3.14 -6.19 15.93
N ILE A 91 -3.22 -5.82 17.21
CA ILE A 91 -2.33 -6.35 18.26
C ILE A 91 -2.51 -7.86 18.40
N VAL A 92 -3.76 -8.34 18.44
CA VAL A 92 -4.07 -9.78 18.51
C VAL A 92 -3.57 -10.52 17.28
N ALA A 93 -3.77 -9.96 16.08
CA ALA A 93 -3.26 -10.52 14.83
C ALA A 93 -1.72 -10.60 14.82
N GLY A 94 -1.04 -9.57 15.34
CA GLY A 94 0.42 -9.56 15.48
C GLY A 94 0.94 -10.62 16.45
N LEU A 95 0.27 -10.81 17.59
CA LEU A 95 0.59 -11.91 18.52
C LEU A 95 0.41 -13.27 17.85
N PHE A 96 -0.66 -13.45 17.08
CA PHE A 96 -0.90 -14.67 16.31
C PHE A 96 0.21 -14.91 15.29
N GLN A 97 0.66 -13.85 14.61
CA GLN A 97 1.75 -13.92 13.63
C GLN A 97 3.10 -14.28 14.29
N ILE A 98 3.37 -13.79 15.50
CA ILE A 98 4.57 -14.18 16.28
C ILE A 98 4.51 -15.66 16.63
N ILE A 99 3.36 -16.15 17.12
CA ILE A 99 3.18 -17.58 17.44
C ILE A 99 3.43 -18.45 16.21
N LEU A 100 2.83 -18.10 15.07
CA LEU A 100 3.04 -18.80 13.80
C LEU A 100 4.51 -18.75 13.35
N GLY A 101 5.20 -17.64 13.59
CA GLY A 101 6.63 -17.49 13.33
C GLY A 101 7.49 -18.44 14.16
N VAL A 102 7.21 -18.56 15.47
CA VAL A 102 7.91 -19.49 16.37
C VAL A 102 7.65 -20.95 16.00
N LEU A 103 6.42 -21.27 15.58
CA LEU A 103 6.04 -22.60 15.08
C LEU A 103 6.62 -22.91 13.68
N LYS A 104 7.35 -21.97 13.06
CA LYS A 104 7.87 -22.08 11.68
C LYS A 104 6.78 -22.38 10.64
N ALA A 105 5.53 -21.99 10.89
CA ALA A 105 4.43 -22.15 9.96
C ALA A 105 4.61 -21.34 8.66
N GLY A 106 5.58 -20.41 8.63
CA GLY A 106 5.96 -19.66 7.42
C GLY A 106 6.44 -20.52 6.25
N VAL A 107 6.83 -21.79 6.49
CA VAL A 107 7.22 -22.73 5.42
C VAL A 107 6.05 -22.98 4.44
N ILE A 108 4.80 -22.83 4.90
CA ILE A 108 3.60 -22.96 4.06
C ILE A 108 3.64 -21.98 2.87
N ALA A 109 4.24 -20.80 3.04
CA ALA A 109 4.37 -19.81 1.97
C ALA A 109 5.18 -20.34 0.76
N ASN A 110 6.10 -21.28 0.96
CA ASN A 110 6.89 -21.87 -0.12
C ASN A 110 6.08 -22.81 -1.02
N TYR A 111 4.88 -23.23 -0.60
CA TYR A 111 4.00 -24.08 -1.41
C TYR A 111 3.12 -23.27 -2.37
N PHE A 112 3.14 -21.93 -2.30
CA PHE A 112 2.40 -21.10 -3.24
C PHE A 112 3.08 -21.14 -4.62
N PRO A 113 2.36 -21.54 -5.69
CA PRO A 113 2.94 -21.58 -7.02
C PRO A 113 3.35 -20.18 -7.47
N SER A 114 4.49 -20.07 -8.15
CA SER A 114 4.97 -18.79 -8.69
C SER A 114 3.98 -18.15 -9.66
N SER A 115 3.16 -18.94 -10.35
CA SER A 115 2.05 -18.47 -11.21
C SER A 115 1.02 -17.65 -10.43
N VAL A 116 0.71 -18.02 -9.19
CA VAL A 116 -0.26 -17.30 -8.34
C VAL A 116 0.30 -15.96 -7.90
N ILE A 117 1.58 -15.93 -7.50
CA ILE A 117 2.25 -14.68 -7.10
C ILE A 117 2.32 -13.71 -8.28
N LYS A 118 2.68 -14.21 -9.47
CA LYS A 118 2.67 -13.39 -10.70
C LYS A 118 1.27 -12.90 -11.05
N GLY A 119 0.24 -13.74 -10.92
CA GLY A 119 -1.15 -13.35 -11.12
C GLY A 119 -1.60 -12.24 -10.17
N MET A 120 -1.25 -12.35 -8.88
CA MET A 120 -1.54 -11.33 -7.88
C MET A 120 -0.85 -9.99 -8.19
N LEU A 121 0.45 -10.02 -8.57
CA LEU A 121 1.18 -8.81 -8.97
C LEU A 121 0.61 -8.18 -10.24
N ALA A 122 0.22 -8.99 -11.23
CA ALA A 122 -0.45 -8.52 -12.44
C ALA A 122 -1.80 -7.87 -12.12
N ALA A 123 -2.60 -8.49 -11.25
CA ALA A 123 -3.88 -7.95 -10.81
C ALA A 123 -3.71 -6.61 -10.06
N ILE A 124 -2.73 -6.50 -9.16
CA ILE A 124 -2.40 -5.24 -8.49
C ILE A 124 -1.98 -4.18 -9.52
N GLY A 125 -1.14 -4.54 -10.50
CA GLY A 125 -0.74 -3.63 -11.57
C GLY A 125 -1.93 -3.11 -12.40
N ILE A 126 -2.83 -4.01 -12.82
CA ILE A 126 -4.05 -3.66 -13.54
C ILE A 126 -4.96 -2.77 -12.69
N LEU A 127 -5.12 -3.09 -11.40
CA LEU A 127 -5.92 -2.29 -10.47
C LEU A 127 -5.36 -0.87 -10.32
N LEU A 128 -4.04 -0.72 -10.19
CA LEU A 128 -3.40 0.60 -10.12
C LEU A 128 -3.60 1.39 -11.42
N ILE A 129 -3.40 0.78 -12.60
CA ILE A 129 -3.66 1.43 -13.89
C ILE A 129 -5.12 1.87 -13.99
N SER A 130 -6.06 0.98 -13.63
CA SER A 130 -7.49 1.24 -13.63
C SER A 130 -7.89 2.39 -12.71
N LYS A 131 -7.15 2.61 -11.60
CA LYS A 131 -7.36 3.75 -10.70
C LYS A 131 -6.74 5.05 -11.18
N GLN A 132 -5.64 5.01 -11.93
CA GLN A 132 -4.99 6.22 -12.44
C GLN A 132 -5.63 6.79 -13.72
N ILE A 133 -6.30 5.96 -14.54
CA ILE A 133 -7.00 6.42 -15.76
C ILE A 133 -8.06 7.51 -15.47
N PRO A 134 -8.98 7.36 -14.49
CA PRO A 134 -9.95 8.41 -14.15
C PRO A 134 -9.30 9.72 -13.73
N LEU A 135 -8.27 9.65 -12.87
CA LEU A 135 -7.51 10.79 -12.38
C LEU A 135 -6.82 11.54 -13.52
N ALA A 136 -6.23 10.82 -14.48
CA ALA A 136 -5.60 11.41 -15.66
C ALA A 136 -6.59 12.12 -16.59
N LEU A 137 -7.87 11.73 -16.56
CA LEU A 137 -8.96 12.38 -17.29
C LEU A 137 -9.63 13.52 -16.51
N GLY A 138 -9.12 13.85 -15.31
CA GLY A 138 -9.70 14.88 -14.44
C GLY A 138 -10.98 14.45 -13.72
N TYR A 139 -11.22 13.15 -13.59
CA TYR A 139 -12.41 12.59 -12.94
C TYR A 139 -12.05 11.97 -11.58
N ASP A 140 -12.42 12.66 -10.50
CA ASP A 140 -12.06 12.29 -9.11
C ASP A 140 -13.16 11.51 -8.37
N GLN A 141 -14.17 11.00 -9.08
CA GLN A 141 -15.26 10.25 -8.44
C GLN A 141 -15.04 8.73 -8.53
N PRO A 142 -15.38 7.96 -7.47
CA PRO A 142 -15.13 6.52 -7.40
C PRO A 142 -16.00 5.69 -8.35
N ASP A 143 -17.02 6.27 -8.97
CA ASP A 143 -18.01 5.63 -9.85
C ASP A 143 -17.61 5.62 -11.34
N PHE A 144 -16.36 5.97 -11.66
CA PHE A 144 -15.86 6.05 -13.03
C PHE A 144 -16.20 4.83 -13.89
N TRP A 145 -15.93 3.61 -13.40
CA TRP A 145 -16.16 2.38 -14.17
C TRP A 145 -17.63 1.93 -14.23
N THR A 146 -18.52 2.59 -13.49
CA THR A 146 -19.95 2.23 -13.42
C THR A 146 -20.81 3.22 -14.22
N SER A 147 -20.65 4.51 -13.96
CA SER A 147 -21.44 5.60 -14.57
C SER A 147 -20.57 6.73 -15.12
N GLY A 148 -19.39 6.97 -14.52
CA GLY A 148 -18.56 8.12 -14.87
C GLY A 148 -17.95 8.07 -16.28
N PHE A 149 -17.63 6.87 -16.79
CA PHE A 149 -17.12 6.70 -18.15
C PHE A 149 -18.14 7.18 -19.19
N LEU A 150 -19.42 6.84 -19.00
CA LEU A 150 -20.51 7.28 -19.88
C LEU A 150 -20.79 8.78 -19.71
N GLN A 151 -20.73 9.31 -18.49
CA GLN A 151 -20.85 10.74 -18.22
C GLN A 151 -19.76 11.59 -18.90
N LEU A 152 -18.59 11.01 -19.16
CA LEU A 152 -17.49 11.66 -19.89
C LEU A 152 -17.83 11.91 -21.37
N PHE A 153 -18.63 11.03 -21.98
CA PHE A 153 -19.08 11.16 -23.38
C PHE A 153 -20.47 11.82 -23.52
N THR A 154 -21.26 11.90 -22.44
CA THR A 154 -22.50 12.70 -22.44
C THR A 154 -22.14 14.20 -22.46
N SER A 155 -22.46 14.86 -23.57
CA SER A 155 -22.08 16.24 -24.00
C SER A 155 -22.41 17.43 -23.09
N GLY A 156 -22.68 17.23 -21.79
CA GLY A 156 -23.01 18.31 -20.85
C GLY A 156 -21.84 18.88 -20.04
N LYS A 157 -20.69 18.20 -19.96
CA LYS A 157 -19.59 18.57 -19.03
C LYS A 157 -18.18 18.60 -19.63
N ILE A 158 -18.05 18.45 -20.95
CA ILE A 158 -16.75 18.59 -21.64
C ILE A 158 -16.21 20.02 -21.43
N THR A 159 -17.05 21.04 -21.60
CA THR A 159 -16.68 22.45 -21.41
C THR A 159 -16.41 22.82 -19.95
N SER A 160 -17.13 22.23 -18.98
CA SER A 160 -16.88 22.50 -17.55
C SER A 160 -15.55 21.92 -17.08
N ASN A 161 -15.17 20.72 -17.54
CA ASN A 161 -13.87 20.11 -17.17
C ASN A 161 -12.67 20.89 -17.74
N PHE A 162 -12.80 21.48 -18.93
CA PHE A 162 -11.77 22.39 -19.47
C PHE A 162 -11.68 23.71 -18.68
N GLN A 163 -12.77 24.14 -18.03
CA GLN A 163 -12.78 25.36 -17.21
C GLN A 163 -12.18 25.11 -15.81
N THR A 164 -12.36 23.92 -15.23
CA THR A 164 -11.69 23.50 -13.99
C THR A 164 -10.19 23.28 -14.15
N LEU A 165 -9.72 22.91 -15.36
CA LEU A 165 -8.29 22.81 -15.68
C LEU A 165 -7.57 24.17 -15.73
N ASN A 166 -8.32 25.27 -15.82
CA ASN A 166 -7.75 26.64 -15.86
C ASN A 166 -7.79 27.35 -14.50
N GLN A 167 -8.23 26.67 -13.43
CA GLN A 167 -8.28 27.20 -12.06
C GLN A 167 -7.37 26.45 -11.07
N HIS A 168 -6.48 25.58 -11.57
CA HIS A 168 -5.38 25.00 -10.80
C HIS A 168 -4.03 25.41 -11.39
#